data_AF-A0A3A8SFP0-F1
#
_entry.id   AF-A0A3A8SFP0-F1
#
_cell.length_a   1.000
_cell.length_b   1.000
_cell.length_c   1.000
_cell.angle_alpha   90.00
_cell.angle_beta   90.00
_cell.angle_gamma   90.00
#
_symmetry.space_group_name_H-M   'P 1'
#
loop_
_entity.id
_entity.type
_entity.pdbx_description
1 polymer ?
#
loop_
_entity_poly.entity_id
_entity_poly.type
_entity_poly.pdbx_seq_one_letter_code
_entity_poly.pdbx_strand_id
1 'polypeptide(L)'
;AEELAREIEVVCEEIKRSQDTHSRRASRDLFSTVFQTHPYRLPVLGTAESVRSFTREKVLEFYHRYYTPKNLVLSVSGDLSEAELRGWVDEIFGGDWGRPYEGAGKRPEEPTPTGRRVLLRPDEVKE
;
A
#
# COMPACT_ATOMS: atom_id res chain seq x y z
N ALA A 1 19.83 -8.70 -3.56
CA ALA A 1 19.92 -8.32 -2.14
C ALA A 1 20.29 -6.85 -2.02
N GLU A 2 21.31 -6.41 -2.76
CA GLU A 2 21.75 -5.01 -2.83
C GLU A 2 20.61 -4.02 -3.19
N GLU A 3 19.82 -4.31 -4.23
CA GLU A 3 18.71 -3.43 -4.63
C GLU A 3 17.67 -3.22 -3.52
N LEU A 4 17.29 -4.29 -2.82
CA LEU A 4 16.34 -4.19 -1.71
C LEU A 4 16.90 -3.36 -0.55
N ALA A 5 18.18 -3.56 -0.22
CA ALA A 5 18.83 -2.79 0.85
C ALA A 5 18.89 -1.30 0.51
N ARG A 6 19.19 -0.97 -0.75
CA ARG A 6 19.18 0.41 -1.24
C ARG A 6 17.78 1.01 -1.15
N GLU A 7 16.77 0.27 -1.60
CA GLU A 7 15.38 0.76 -1.59
C GLU A 7 14.82 0.94 -0.18
N ILE A 8 15.21 0.09 0.78
CA ILE A 8 14.85 0.25 2.20
C ILE A 8 15.29 1.62 2.73
N GLU A 9 16.50 2.07 2.40
CA GLU A 9 17.00 3.37 2.86
C GLU A 9 16.27 4.54 2.18
N VAL A 10 15.94 4.41 0.89
CA VAL A 10 15.12 5.40 0.17
C VAL A 10 13.75 5.56 0.85
N VAL A 11 13.05 4.45 1.11
CA VAL A 11 11.73 4.48 1.76
C VAL A 11 11.82 5.00 3.19
N CYS A 12 12.88 4.68 3.94
CA CYS A 12 13.09 5.24 5.28
C CYS A 12 13.25 6.77 5.26
N GLU A 13 13.93 7.32 4.25
CA GLU A 13 14.05 8.76 4.05
C GLU A 13 12.71 9.39 3.62
N GLU A 14 11.91 8.72 2.80
CA GLU A 14 10.54 9.16 2.48
C GLU A 14 9.63 9.19 3.71
N ILE A 15 9.70 8.17 4.57
CA ILE A 15 8.97 8.14 5.85
C ILE A 15 9.36 9.34 6.70
N LYS A 16 10.66 9.66 6.78
CA LYS A 16 11.16 10.81 7.52
C LYS A 16 10.62 12.12 6.93
N ARG A 17 10.77 12.35 5.62
CA ARG A 17 10.26 13.54 4.93
C ARG A 17 8.74 13.69 5.02
N SER A 18 8.00 12.58 5.10
CA SER A 18 6.55 12.64 5.30
C SER A 18 6.16 13.28 6.64
N GLN A 19 7.07 13.30 7.64
CA GLN A 19 6.87 13.99 8.91
C GLN A 19 6.99 15.51 8.78
N ASP A 20 7.66 16.02 7.75
CA ASP A 20 7.81 17.47 7.58
C ASP A 20 6.55 18.11 6.97
N THR A 21 5.59 17.29 6.50
CA THR A 21 4.32 17.78 5.95
C THR A 21 3.19 17.67 6.98
N HIS A 22 2.72 18.81 7.49
CA HIS A 22 1.63 18.85 8.49
C HIS A 22 0.35 18.13 8.04
N SER A 23 -0.07 18.31 6.79
CA SER A 23 -1.28 17.65 6.27
C SER A 23 -1.16 16.11 6.24
N ARG A 24 0.02 15.58 5.94
CA ARG A 24 0.28 14.12 5.97
C ARG A 24 0.25 13.58 7.39
N ARG A 25 0.85 14.31 8.34
CA ARG A 25 0.80 13.97 9.78
C ARG A 25 -0.64 13.97 10.30
N ALA A 26 -1.40 15.02 10.02
CA ALA A 26 -2.80 15.13 10.42
C ALA A 26 -3.66 14.01 9.83
N SER A 27 -3.48 13.68 8.55
CA SER A 27 -4.18 12.57 7.89
C SER A 27 -3.88 11.23 8.57
N ARG A 28 -2.60 10.90 8.76
CA ARG A 28 -2.18 9.67 9.47
C ARG A 28 -2.79 9.58 10.86
N ASP A 29 -2.72 10.67 11.62
CA ASP A 29 -3.23 10.74 12.98
C ASP A 29 -4.75 10.56 13.03
N LEU A 30 -5.47 11.17 12.08
CA LEU A 30 -6.92 10.98 11.92
C LEU A 30 -7.25 9.51 11.66
N PHE A 31 -6.64 8.90 10.63
CA PHE A 31 -6.92 7.52 10.26
C PHE A 31 -6.57 6.53 11.38
N SER A 32 -5.44 6.71 12.06
CA SER A 32 -5.03 5.85 13.17
C SER A 32 -5.87 6.03 14.44
N THR A 33 -6.53 7.19 14.60
CA THR A 33 -7.47 7.45 15.70
C THR A 33 -8.89 6.93 15.40
N VAL A 34 -9.34 7.07 14.16
CA VAL A 34 -10.69 6.67 13.72
C VAL A 34 -10.81 5.15 13.60
N PHE A 35 -9.82 4.47 13.02
CA PHE A 35 -9.86 3.04 12.80
C PHE A 35 -9.10 2.29 13.91
N GLN A 36 -9.81 1.41 14.63
CA GLN A 36 -9.21 0.61 15.70
C GLN A 36 -8.59 -0.69 15.16
N THR A 37 -9.29 -1.36 14.25
CA THR A 37 -8.92 -2.70 13.75
C THR A 37 -8.74 -2.74 12.24
N HIS A 38 -9.44 -1.88 11.52
CA HIS A 38 -9.47 -1.83 10.08
C HIS A 38 -8.11 -1.37 9.56
N PRO A 39 -7.56 -2.02 8.50
CA PRO A 39 -6.23 -1.70 7.98
C PRO A 39 -6.01 -0.26 7.54
N TYR A 40 -7.07 0.53 7.35
CA TYR A 40 -6.96 1.97 7.07
C TYR A 40 -6.28 2.77 8.19
N ARG A 41 -6.16 2.22 9.40
CA ARG A 41 -5.35 2.81 10.47
C ARG A 41 -3.85 2.83 10.17
N LEU A 42 -3.39 1.99 9.24
CA LEU A 42 -1.97 1.81 8.96
C LEU A 42 -1.49 2.84 7.93
N PRO A 43 -0.34 3.49 8.14
CA PRO A 43 0.24 4.37 7.13
C PRO A 43 0.70 3.54 5.92
N VAL A 44 0.50 4.08 4.71
CA VAL A 44 0.87 3.42 3.45
C VAL A 44 2.35 3.05 3.40
N LEU A 45 3.23 3.94 3.89
CA LEU A 45 4.68 3.71 3.95
C LEU A 45 5.11 2.77 5.08
N GLY A 46 4.20 2.39 5.99
CA GLY A 46 4.56 1.68 7.22
C GLY A 46 5.37 2.54 8.20
N THR A 47 6.18 1.86 9.00
CA THR A 47 7.17 2.47 9.91
C THR A 47 8.59 2.11 9.46
N ALA A 48 9.58 2.94 9.81
CA ALA A 48 10.98 2.64 9.50
C ALA A 48 11.42 1.27 10.05
N GLU A 49 10.93 0.89 11.23
CA GLU A 49 11.14 -0.43 11.82
C GLU A 49 10.56 -1.55 10.93
N SER A 50 9.30 -1.41 10.50
CA SER A 50 8.65 -2.41 9.65
C SER A 50 9.36 -2.57 8.30
N VAL A 51 9.76 -1.47 7.66
CA VAL A 51 10.43 -1.48 6.35
C VAL A 51 11.81 -2.11 6.45
N ARG A 52 12.58 -1.80 7.50
CA ARG A 52 13.90 -2.44 7.74
C ARG A 52 13.81 -3.93 8.03
N SER A 53 12.64 -4.44 8.40
CA SER A 53 12.40 -5.88 8.62
C SER A 53 12.07 -6.67 7.34
N PHE A 54 11.99 -5.99 6.18
CA PHE A 54 11.66 -6.64 4.92
C PHE A 54 12.81 -7.51 4.43
N THR A 55 12.46 -8.72 4.00
CA THR A 55 13.36 -9.64 3.31
C THR A 55 12.84 -9.85 1.89
N ARG A 56 13.72 -10.33 1.00
CA ARG A 56 13.34 -10.64 -0.38
C ARG A 56 12.17 -11.61 -0.41
N GLU A 57 12.17 -12.59 0.48
CA GLU A 57 11.17 -13.65 0.58
C GLU A 57 9.80 -13.05 0.91
N LYS A 58 9.71 -12.15 1.90
CA LYS A 58 8.45 -11.46 2.25
C LYS A 58 7.90 -10.63 1.10
N VAL A 59 8.78 -9.93 0.37
CA VAL A 59 8.37 -9.11 -0.79
C VAL A 59 7.85 -10.01 -1.92
N LEU A 60 8.55 -11.11 -2.20
CA LEU A 60 8.11 -12.08 -3.20
C LEU A 60 6.81 -12.76 -2.80
N GLU A 61 6.65 -13.14 -1.53
CA GLU A 61 5.41 -13.71 -1.01
C GLU A 61 4.23 -12.76 -1.22
N PHE A 62 4.40 -11.47 -0.86
CA PHE A 62 3.38 -10.45 -1.12
C PHE A 62 3.06 -10.33 -2.61
N TYR A 63 4.08 -10.28 -3.47
CA TYR A 63 3.91 -10.20 -4.92
C TYR A 63 3.17 -11.42 -5.48
N HIS A 64 3.54 -12.63 -5.07
CA HIS A 64 2.88 -13.87 -5.51
C HIS A 64 1.43 -13.94 -5.05
N ARG A 65 1.15 -13.45 -3.83
CA ARG A 65 -0.19 -13.47 -3.25
C ARG A 65 -1.14 -12.49 -3.92
N TYR A 66 -0.70 -11.26 -4.18
CA TYR A 66 -1.60 -10.18 -4.59
C TYR A 66 -1.57 -9.85 -6.10
N TYR A 67 -0.47 -10.12 -6.80
CA TYR A 67 -0.36 -9.86 -8.24
C TYR A 67 -0.78 -11.11 -9.01
N THR A 68 -2.09 -11.26 -9.18
CA THR A 68 -2.72 -12.35 -9.95
C THR A 68 -3.69 -11.76 -10.98
N PRO A 69 -3.92 -12.42 -12.13
CA PRO A 69 -4.82 -11.89 -13.17
C PRO A 69 -6.23 -11.59 -12.66
N LYS A 70 -6.72 -12.38 -11.69
CA LYS A 70 -8.05 -12.18 -11.09
C LYS A 70 -8.14 -10.98 -10.13
N ASN A 71 -7.00 -10.41 -9.73
CA ASN A 71 -6.90 -9.27 -8.82
C ASN A 71 -6.31 -8.01 -9.50
N LEU A 72 -6.25 -8.01 -10.84
CA LEU A 72 -5.68 -6.93 -11.64
C LEU A 72 -6.73 -6.39 -12.61
N VAL A 73 -6.69 -5.09 -12.85
CA VAL A 73 -7.50 -4.40 -13.87
C VAL A 73 -6.56 -3.63 -14.77
N LEU A 74 -6.66 -3.86 -16.08
CA LEU A 74 -5.96 -3.09 -17.10
C LEU A 74 -6.94 -2.07 -17.72
N SER A 75 -6.58 -0.79 -17.67
CA SER A 75 -7.34 0.30 -18.29
C SER A 75 -6.51 0.95 -19.38
N VAL A 76 -7.04 1.03 -20.59
CA VAL A 76 -6.36 1.58 -21.77
C VAL A 76 -7.25 2.63 -22.43
N SER A 77 -6.66 3.74 -22.87
CA SER A 77 -7.36 4.84 -23.53
C SER A 77 -6.47 5.42 -24.63
N GLY A 78 -7.01 5.56 -25.84
CA GLY A 78 -6.28 6.10 -26.99
C GLY A 78 -6.95 5.71 -28.31
N ASP A 79 -6.25 5.98 -29.42
CA ASP A 79 -6.66 5.56 -30.76
C ASP A 79 -6.15 4.13 -31.03
N LEU A 80 -6.95 3.15 -30.65
CA LEU A 80 -6.65 1.73 -30.82
C LEU A 80 -7.95 0.94 -30.97
N SER A 81 -7.89 -0.14 -31.74
CA SER A 81 -8.99 -1.10 -31.82
C SER A 81 -8.96 -2.10 -30.68
N GLU A 82 -10.13 -2.68 -30.38
CA GLU A 82 -10.23 -3.77 -29.41
C GLU A 82 -9.38 -4.99 -29.81
N ALA A 83 -9.27 -5.27 -31.11
CA ALA A 83 -8.53 -6.41 -31.63
C ALA A 83 -7.02 -6.28 -31.39
N GLU A 84 -6.45 -5.09 -31.64
CA GLU A 84 -5.04 -4.80 -31.35
C GLU A 84 -4.77 -4.92 -29.85
N LEU A 85 -5.66 -4.35 -29.02
CA LEU A 85 -5.52 -4.44 -27.57
C LEU A 85 -5.56 -5.89 -27.06
N ARG A 86 -6.51 -6.70 -27.55
CA ARG A 86 -6.61 -8.11 -27.18
C ARG A 86 -5.35 -8.88 -27.58
N GLY A 87 -4.83 -8.63 -28.79
CA GLY A 87 -3.58 -9.23 -29.25
C GLY A 87 -2.42 -8.95 -28.31
N TRP A 88 -2.20 -7.68 -27.92
CA TRP A 88 -1.13 -7.32 -26.99
C TRP A 88 -1.35 -7.86 -25.58
N VAL A 89 -2.59 -7.85 -25.09
CA VAL A 89 -2.90 -8.38 -23.75
C VAL A 89 -2.62 -9.88 -23.69
N ASP A 90 -3.02 -10.64 -24.71
CA ASP A 90 -2.76 -12.07 -24.77
C ASP A 90 -1.25 -12.35 -24.95
N GLU A 91 -0.53 -11.52 -25.70
CA GLU A 91 0.93 -11.65 -25.86
C GLU A 91 1.71 -11.34 -24.58
N ILE A 92 1.37 -10.27 -23.88
CA ILE A 92 2.14 -9.76 -22.72
C ILE A 92 1.72 -10.43 -21.41
N PHE A 93 0.41 -10.61 -21.22
CA PHE A 93 -0.20 -11.05 -19.96
C PHE A 93 -0.87 -12.42 -20.07
N GLY A 94 -0.95 -13.01 -21.26
CA GLY A 94 -1.47 -14.36 -21.45
C GLY A 94 -0.61 -15.44 -20.76
N GLY A 95 -1.16 -16.64 -20.67
CA GLY A 95 -0.50 -17.78 -20.03
C GLY A 95 -0.83 -17.96 -18.55
N ASP A 96 -0.21 -18.98 -17.95
CA ASP A 96 -0.40 -19.30 -16.54
C ASP A 96 0.59 -18.51 -15.68
N TRP A 97 0.05 -17.70 -14.78
CA TRP A 97 0.84 -16.91 -13.82
C TRP A 97 1.31 -17.74 -12.62
N GLY A 98 0.83 -18.98 -12.48
CA GLY A 98 1.22 -19.93 -11.44
C GLY A 98 0.84 -19.48 -10.03
N ARG A 99 -0.13 -18.58 -9.90
CA ARG A 99 -0.48 -17.92 -8.62
C ARG A 99 -1.98 -18.01 -8.36
N PRO A 100 -2.40 -18.75 -7.32
CA PRO A 100 -3.81 -18.83 -6.97
C PRO A 100 -4.29 -17.48 -6.41
N TYR A 101 -5.45 -17.03 -6.87
CA TYR A 101 -6.14 -15.90 -6.27
C TYR A 101 -6.92 -16.39 -5.05
N GLU A 102 -6.50 -15.97 -3.86
CA GLU A 102 -7.14 -16.35 -2.59
C GLU A 102 -8.42 -15.56 -2.28
N GLY A 103 -8.80 -14.60 -3.11
CA GLY A 103 -9.89 -13.67 -2.81
C GLY A 103 -9.45 -12.45 -2.02
N ALA A 104 -10.32 -11.45 -1.93
CA ALA A 104 -10.12 -10.35 -0.98
C ALA A 104 -10.21 -10.90 0.45
N GLY A 105 -9.19 -10.64 1.28
CA GLY A 105 -9.22 -11.00 2.69
C GLY A 105 -10.43 -10.35 3.40
N LYS A 106 -11.06 -11.09 4.32
CA LYS A 106 -12.15 -10.55 5.14
C LYS A 106 -11.63 -9.35 5.93
N ARG A 107 -12.29 -8.20 5.76
CA ARG A 107 -11.98 -7.01 6.55
C ARG A 107 -12.56 -7.20 7.96
N PRO A 108 -11.81 -6.86 9.02
CA PRO A 108 -12.37 -6.85 10.36
C PRO A 108 -13.47 -5.78 10.42
N GLU A 109 -14.56 -6.09 11.13
CA GLU A 109 -15.59 -5.11 11.42
C GLU A 109 -15.10 -4.11 12.46
N GLU A 110 -15.36 -2.83 12.24
CA GLU A 110 -15.01 -1.81 13.21
C GLU A 110 -15.95 -1.85 14.42
N PRO A 111 -15.42 -1.76 15.65
CA PRO A 111 -16.25 -1.64 16.83
C PRO A 111 -17.09 -0.36 16.77
N THR A 112 -18.33 -0.44 17.24
CA THR A 112 -19.24 0.71 17.31
C THR A 112 -18.59 1.86 18.08
N PRO A 113 -18.56 3.08 17.52
CA PRO A 113 -18.03 4.24 18.23
C PRO A 113 -18.81 4.51 19.53
N THR A 114 -18.11 4.48 20.67
CA THR A 114 -18.69 4.76 22.00
C THR A 114 -18.64 6.25 22.38
N GLY A 115 -18.01 7.08 21.55
CA GLY A 115 -17.86 8.51 21.79
C GLY A 115 -16.83 9.16 20.87
N ARG A 116 -16.59 10.46 21.08
CA ARG A 116 -15.59 11.23 20.34
C ARG A 116 -14.19 10.77 20.74
N ARG A 117 -13.33 10.53 19.75
CA ARG A 117 -11.89 10.32 19.95
C ARG A 117 -11.16 11.59 19.54
N VAL A 118 -10.25 12.04 20.38
CA VAL A 118 -9.50 13.28 20.16
C VAL A 118 -8.02 12.98 20.34
N LEU A 119 -7.22 13.31 19.33
CA LEU A 119 -5.77 13.34 19.43
C LEU A 119 -5.32 14.80 19.28
N LEU A 120 -4.64 15.33 20.29
CA LEU A 120 -3.98 16.62 20.22
C LEU A 120 -2.48 16.36 20.16
N ARG A 121 -1.84 16.76 19.06
CA ARG A 121 -0.39 16.74 18.94
C ARG A 121 0.10 18.20 18.99
N PRO A 122 0.85 18.60 20.02
CA PRO A 122 1.51 19.89 20.02
C PRO A 122 2.57 19.89 18.91
N ASP A 123 2.63 20.97 18.14
CA ASP A 123 3.68 21.22 17.15
C ASP A 123 4.54 22.39 17.63
N GLU A 124 5.85 22.19 17.66
CA GLU A 124 6.81 23.29 17.81
C GLU A 124 6.93 23.99 16.46
N VAL A 125 6.07 24.98 16.22
CA VAL A 125 6.24 25.90 15.10
C VAL A 125 7.38 26.84 15.49
N LYS A 126 8.57 26.63 14.93
CA LYS A 126 9.62 27.65 15.00
C LYS A 126 9.16 28.85 14.17
N GLU A 127 9.08 30.01 14.81
CA GLU A 127 8.88 31.31 14.13
C GLU A 127 10.01 31.62 13.14
#